data_AF-A0A924VW32-F1
#
_entry.id   AF-A0A924VW32-F1
#
_cell.length_a   1.000
_cell.length_b   1.000
_cell.length_c   1.000
_cell.angle_alpha   90.00
_cell.angle_beta   90.00
_cell.angle_gamma   90.00
#
_symmetry.space_group_name_H-M   'P 1'
#
loop_
_entity.id
_entity.type
_entity.pdbx_description
1 polymer ?
#
loop_
_entity_poly.entity_id
_entity_poly.type
_entity_poly.pdbx_seq_one_letter_code
_entity_poly.pdbx_strand_id
1 'polypeptide(L)'
;MQTYIRVMLLSVLLMVLSTVLCGCWNYREIDKMSIVAGLAVDKSEDNQYSVTVEVVDIKGGADIRILPRTITSHGETVFDTIRNTISLSGKRLFWSHTKVLILSKAIASDDIVKILDWYIRDSETRGEINIIVSKESTAKEILESKAITDEVVSYKLNDMIEGEKSVSKAPIISIYDFITDLAGNGISPIAPVVSMEKSDSVKSPSINGCALFAKSRLIDFLDADDTKDLLFVRDMIKGGVLVQSENG
;
A
#
# COMPACT_ATOMS: atom_id res chain seq x y z
N MET A 1 -36.87 -44.61 -35.86
CA MET A 1 -36.84 -44.44 -34.39
C MET A 1 -35.46 -44.02 -33.87
N GLN A 2 -34.37 -44.71 -34.23
CA GLN A 2 -32.99 -44.34 -33.82
C GLN A 2 -32.55 -42.91 -34.23
N THR A 3 -32.97 -42.42 -35.39
CA THR A 3 -32.60 -41.06 -35.87
C THR A 3 -33.21 -39.95 -35.00
N TYR A 4 -34.46 -40.13 -34.55
CA TYR A 4 -35.15 -39.16 -33.68
C TYR A 4 -34.52 -39.09 -32.27
N ILE A 5 -34.09 -40.23 -31.73
CA ILE A 5 -33.39 -40.30 -30.44
C ILE A 5 -32.02 -39.60 -30.51
N ARG A 6 -31.28 -39.78 -31.61
CA ARG A 6 -29.99 -39.09 -31.83
C ARG A 6 -30.17 -37.58 -31.95
N VAL A 7 -31.19 -37.13 -32.69
CA VAL A 7 -31.49 -35.68 -32.83
C VAL A 7 -31.93 -35.08 -31.49
N MET A 8 -32.76 -35.79 -30.71
CA MET A 8 -33.18 -35.35 -29.38
C MET A 8 -31.99 -35.26 -28.40
N LEU A 9 -31.09 -36.25 -28.38
CA LEU A 9 -29.88 -36.22 -27.56
C LEU A 9 -28.93 -35.08 -27.98
N LEU A 10 -28.79 -34.83 -29.28
CA LEU A 10 -27.97 -33.74 -29.78
C LEU A 10 -28.55 -32.37 -29.41
N SER A 11 -29.88 -32.21 -29.45
CA SER A 11 -30.55 -30.98 -29.01
C SER A 11 -30.42 -30.73 -27.50
N VAL A 12 -30.50 -31.78 -26.69
CA VAL A 12 -30.29 -31.68 -25.23
C VAL A 12 -28.84 -31.33 -24.91
N LEU A 13 -27.88 -31.94 -25.61
CA LEU A 13 -26.45 -31.63 -25.47
C LEU A 13 -26.15 -30.18 -25.85
N LEU A 14 -26.74 -29.67 -26.94
CA LEU A 14 -26.57 -28.27 -27.37
C LEU A 14 -27.16 -27.29 -26.35
N MET A 15 -28.31 -27.64 -25.76
CA MET A 15 -28.97 -26.83 -24.73
C MET A 15 -28.13 -26.79 -23.44
N VAL A 16 -27.55 -27.92 -23.03
CA VAL A 16 -26.62 -27.98 -21.88
C VAL A 16 -25.35 -27.17 -22.15
N LEU A 17 -24.73 -27.31 -23.34
CA LEU A 17 -23.56 -26.50 -23.71
C LEU A 17 -23.86 -25.00 -23.63
N SER A 18 -25.04 -24.56 -24.09
CA SER A 18 -25.41 -23.13 -24.06
C SER A 18 -25.44 -22.55 -22.64
N THR A 19 -25.78 -23.35 -21.63
CA THR A 19 -25.78 -22.90 -20.22
C THR A 19 -24.38 -22.82 -19.61
N VAL A 20 -23.42 -23.62 -20.11
CA VAL A 20 -22.02 -23.62 -19.65
C VAL A 20 -21.21 -22.51 -20.35
N LEU A 21 -21.63 -22.06 -21.53
CA LEU A 21 -20.99 -20.97 -22.28
C LEU A 21 -21.44 -19.54 -21.89
N CYS A 22 -22.29 -19.36 -20.87
CA CYS A 22 -22.61 -18.04 -20.30
C CYS A 22 -21.46 -17.50 -19.43
N GLY A 23 -20.24 -17.48 -19.97
CA GLY A 23 -19.01 -17.08 -19.30
C GLY A 23 -18.66 -15.62 -19.53
N CYS A 24 -19.53 -14.67 -19.16
CA CYS A 24 -19.18 -13.24 -19.06
C CYS A 24 -19.91 -12.55 -17.89
N TRP A 25 -20.16 -13.26 -16.78
CA TRP A 25 -20.88 -12.68 -15.64
C TRP A 25 -20.06 -11.67 -14.82
N ASN A 26 -18.72 -11.76 -14.84
CA ASN A 26 -17.85 -10.96 -13.98
C ASN A 26 -17.09 -9.85 -14.73
N TYR A 27 -17.62 -9.37 -15.86
CA TYR A 27 -17.02 -8.22 -16.56
C TYR A 27 -17.32 -6.94 -15.79
N ARG A 28 -16.26 -6.23 -15.39
CA ARG A 28 -16.35 -4.89 -14.81
C ARG A 28 -15.66 -3.93 -15.76
N GLU A 29 -16.37 -2.88 -16.17
CA GLU A 29 -15.78 -1.86 -17.01
C GLU A 29 -14.72 -1.07 -16.22
N ILE A 30 -13.51 -0.98 -16.79
CA ILE A 30 -12.34 -0.33 -16.16
C ILE A 30 -12.58 1.17 -15.94
N ASP A 31 -13.39 1.80 -16.79
CA ASP A 31 -13.72 3.23 -16.74
C ASP A 31 -14.59 3.62 -15.52
N LYS A 32 -15.37 2.67 -14.97
CA LYS A 32 -16.22 2.83 -13.79
C LYS A 32 -15.49 2.62 -12.47
N MET A 33 -14.19 2.33 -12.51
CA MET A 33 -13.37 2.10 -11.33
C MET A 33 -12.26 3.15 -11.20
N SER A 34 -11.87 3.43 -9.97
CA SER A 34 -10.66 4.19 -9.65
C SER A 34 -9.68 3.25 -8.95
N ILE A 35 -8.47 3.17 -9.46
CA ILE A 35 -7.44 2.28 -8.91
C ILE A 35 -6.82 2.95 -7.69
N VAL A 36 -6.79 2.27 -6.55
CA VAL A 36 -6.08 2.76 -5.37
C VAL A 36 -4.60 2.43 -5.51
N ALA A 37 -3.77 3.46 -5.50
CA ALA A 37 -2.31 3.32 -5.57
C ALA A 37 -1.67 3.20 -4.18
N GLY A 38 -2.22 3.89 -3.19
CA GLY A 38 -1.74 3.85 -1.80
C GLY A 38 -2.71 4.52 -0.85
N LEU A 39 -2.45 4.34 0.44
CA LEU A 39 -3.24 4.95 1.51
C LEU A 39 -2.34 5.46 2.63
N ALA A 40 -2.77 6.56 3.24
CA ALA A 40 -2.20 7.16 4.42
C ALA A 40 -3.23 7.11 5.56
N VAL A 41 -2.79 6.68 6.74
CA VAL A 41 -3.61 6.62 7.95
C VAL A 41 -3.06 7.59 8.97
N ASP A 42 -3.94 8.50 9.37
CA ASP A 42 -3.68 9.62 10.26
C ASP A 42 -4.67 9.62 11.43
N LYS A 43 -4.31 10.41 12.45
CA LYS A 43 -5.19 10.70 13.58
C LYS A 43 -5.68 12.13 13.46
N SER A 44 -6.99 12.30 13.40
CA SER A 44 -7.65 13.60 13.30
C SER A 44 -7.59 14.35 14.64
N GLU A 45 -7.85 15.66 14.60
CA GLU A 45 -7.89 16.54 15.77
C GLU A 45 -8.89 16.06 16.83
N ASP A 46 -10.02 15.48 16.40
CA ASP A 46 -11.07 14.93 17.26
C ASP A 46 -10.79 13.48 17.72
N ASN A 47 -9.54 13.02 17.67
CA ASN A 47 -9.13 11.66 18.05
C ASN A 47 -9.78 10.54 17.19
N GLN A 48 -10.33 10.90 16.03
CA GLN A 48 -10.88 10.00 15.01
C GLN A 48 -9.81 9.55 14.01
N TYR A 49 -10.06 8.48 13.26
CA TYR A 49 -9.18 8.07 12.16
C TYR A 49 -9.43 8.96 10.94
N SER A 50 -8.36 9.48 10.34
CA SER A 50 -8.36 10.12 9.03
C SER A 50 -7.64 9.21 8.05
N VAL A 51 -8.28 8.86 6.94
CA VAL A 51 -7.66 8.03 5.89
C VAL A 51 -7.66 8.82 4.60
N THR A 52 -6.47 9.00 4.02
CA THR A 52 -6.29 9.58 2.70
C THR A 52 -5.90 8.48 1.73
N VAL A 53 -6.63 8.37 0.63
CA VAL A 53 -6.40 7.38 -0.42
C VAL A 53 -5.94 8.09 -1.68
N GLU A 54 -4.82 7.68 -2.25
CA GLU A 54 -4.38 8.13 -3.57
C GLU A 54 -4.99 7.22 -4.64
N VAL A 55 -5.79 7.81 -5.53
CA VAL A 55 -6.48 7.08 -6.59
C VAL A 55 -6.06 7.56 -7.97
N VAL A 56 -6.03 6.61 -8.90
CA VAL A 56 -5.71 6.82 -10.30
C VAL A 56 -6.96 6.50 -11.12
N ASP A 57 -7.46 7.52 -11.82
CA ASP A 57 -8.55 7.36 -12.78
C ASP A 57 -7.99 7.09 -14.17
N ILE A 58 -8.37 5.95 -14.77
CA ILE A 58 -8.05 5.64 -16.16
C ILE A 58 -9.18 6.20 -17.03
N LYS A 59 -8.86 7.18 -17.89
CA LYS A 59 -9.77 7.64 -18.96
C LYS A 59 -9.33 7.04 -20.28
N GLY A 60 -10.21 6.31 -20.95
CA GLY A 60 -9.97 5.77 -22.30
C GLY A 60 -10.06 6.86 -23.37
N GLY A 61 -9.17 6.84 -24.36
CA GLY A 61 -9.11 7.81 -25.47
C GLY A 61 -7.73 7.82 -26.16
N ALA A 62 -7.56 8.70 -27.16
CA ALA A 62 -6.30 8.84 -27.91
C ALA A 62 -5.12 9.35 -27.06
N ASP A 63 -5.41 10.01 -25.92
CA ASP A 63 -4.43 10.38 -24.89
C ASP A 63 -4.86 9.74 -23.56
N ILE A 64 -4.17 8.67 -23.15
CA ILE A 64 -4.33 8.08 -21.80
C ILE A 64 -3.64 9.03 -20.82
N ARG A 65 -4.43 9.87 -20.12
CA ARG A 65 -3.93 10.70 -19.01
C ARG A 65 -4.19 9.99 -17.69
N ILE A 66 -3.12 9.66 -16.99
CA ILE A 66 -3.13 9.22 -15.60
C ILE A 66 -3.22 10.48 -14.74
N LEU A 67 -4.36 10.70 -14.09
CA LEU A 67 -4.54 11.83 -13.18
C LEU A 67 -4.64 11.28 -11.75
N PRO A 68 -3.55 11.34 -10.95
CA PRO A 68 -3.65 11.02 -9.54
C PRO A 68 -4.50 12.07 -8.83
N ARG A 69 -5.34 11.63 -7.90
CA ARG A 69 -6.03 12.51 -6.96
C ARG A 69 -6.08 11.85 -5.58
N THR A 70 -6.07 12.65 -4.53
CA THR A 70 -6.24 12.18 -3.16
C THR A 70 -7.70 12.37 -2.72
N ILE A 71 -8.21 11.41 -1.95
CA ILE A 71 -9.53 11.48 -1.31
C ILE A 71 -9.32 11.24 0.17
N THR A 72 -9.76 12.17 1.01
CA THR A 72 -9.64 12.06 2.47
C THR A 72 -11.02 11.90 3.08
N SER A 73 -11.14 10.97 4.02
CA SER A 73 -12.34 10.72 4.82
C SER A 73 -11.98 10.56 6.29
N HIS A 74 -12.98 10.73 7.16
CA HIS A 74 -12.85 10.60 8.61
C HIS A 74 -13.87 9.58 9.15
N GLY A 75 -13.60 9.00 10.32
CA GLY A 75 -14.46 8.00 10.95
C GLY A 75 -13.93 7.49 12.29
N GLU A 76 -14.77 6.75 13.01
CA GLU A 76 -14.41 6.21 14.34
C GLU A 76 -13.48 5.00 14.26
N THR A 77 -13.51 4.29 13.13
CA THR A 77 -12.65 3.13 12.86
C THR A 77 -12.11 3.23 11.44
N VAL A 78 -10.97 2.58 11.17
CA VAL A 78 -10.40 2.53 9.81
C VAL A 78 -11.41 1.99 8.80
N PHE A 79 -12.18 0.97 9.16
CA PHE A 79 -13.22 0.39 8.30
C PHE A 79 -14.33 1.40 7.99
N ASP A 80 -14.83 2.11 9.00
CA ASP A 80 -15.84 3.17 8.84
C ASP A 80 -15.31 4.29 7.93
N THR A 81 -14.08 4.76 8.19
CA THR A 81 -13.43 5.79 7.40
C THR A 81 -13.32 5.39 5.92
N ILE A 82 -12.95 4.14 5.64
CA ILE A 82 -12.80 3.65 4.26
C ILE A 82 -14.14 3.46 3.56
N ARG A 83 -15.19 3.08 4.30
CA ARG A 83 -16.55 3.06 3.78
C ARG A 83 -17.02 4.48 3.43
N ASN A 84 -16.64 5.47 4.23
CA ASN A 84 -16.92 6.88 3.95
C ASN A 84 -16.18 7.38 2.69
N THR A 85 -15.04 6.78 2.30
CA THR A 85 -14.37 7.11 1.03
C THR A 85 -15.22 6.74 -0.20
N ILE A 86 -16.05 5.69 -0.11
CA ILE A 86 -16.88 5.22 -1.24
C ILE A 86 -17.83 6.33 -1.70
N SER A 87 -18.46 7.05 -0.78
CA SER A 87 -19.39 8.14 -1.11
C SER A 87 -18.69 9.36 -1.72
N LEU A 88 -17.41 9.58 -1.43
CA LEU A 88 -16.61 10.70 -1.93
C LEU A 88 -15.96 10.42 -3.29
N SER A 89 -15.63 9.17 -3.58
CA SER A 89 -14.89 8.80 -4.80
C SER A 89 -15.72 8.90 -6.08
N GLY A 90 -17.04 8.74 -6.00
CA GLY A 90 -17.97 8.74 -7.13
C GLY A 90 -17.83 7.53 -8.07
N LYS A 91 -16.88 6.62 -7.80
CA LYS A 91 -16.59 5.39 -8.54
C LYS A 91 -16.28 4.27 -7.56
N ARG A 92 -16.30 3.01 -8.01
CA ARG A 92 -15.83 1.92 -7.14
C ARG A 92 -14.29 1.99 -7.02
N LEU A 93 -13.79 2.00 -5.78
CA LEU A 93 -12.36 1.87 -5.50
C LEU A 93 -11.89 0.43 -5.74
N PHE A 94 -10.76 0.26 -6.43
CA PHE A 94 -10.14 -1.03 -6.70
C PHE A 94 -8.78 -1.12 -6.00
N TRP A 95 -8.69 -1.95 -4.97
CA TRP A 95 -7.56 -1.97 -4.03
C TRP A 95 -6.40 -2.91 -4.43
N SER A 96 -6.59 -3.76 -5.43
CA SER A 96 -5.61 -4.82 -5.76
C SER A 96 -4.28 -4.32 -6.34
N HIS A 97 -4.17 -3.03 -6.67
CA HIS A 97 -2.93 -2.38 -7.10
C HIS A 97 -2.36 -1.39 -6.07
N THR A 98 -2.87 -1.40 -4.84
CA THR A 98 -2.26 -0.64 -3.74
C THR A 98 -0.81 -1.10 -3.57
N LYS A 99 0.09 -0.16 -3.32
CA LYS A 99 1.54 -0.42 -3.18
C LYS A 99 2.09 -0.06 -1.80
N VAL A 100 1.51 0.95 -1.15
CA VAL A 100 2.00 1.44 0.13
C VAL A 100 0.87 1.75 1.10
N LEU A 101 1.08 1.40 2.37
CA LEU A 101 0.33 1.84 3.54
C LEU A 101 1.25 2.73 4.37
N ILE A 102 0.93 4.02 4.44
CA ILE A 102 1.71 5.01 5.20
C ILE A 102 1.00 5.27 6.52
N LEU A 103 1.69 5.08 7.63
CA LEU A 103 1.19 5.37 8.97
C LEU A 103 1.84 6.65 9.48
N SER A 104 1.07 7.58 10.02
CA SER A 104 1.67 8.70 10.74
C SER A 104 2.29 8.24 12.04
N LYS A 105 3.23 9.03 12.59
CA LYS A 105 3.84 8.73 13.88
C LYS A 105 2.78 8.53 14.98
N ALA A 106 1.75 9.38 15.01
CA ALA A 106 0.68 9.28 16.00
C ALA A 106 -0.07 7.93 15.92
N ILE A 107 -0.34 7.48 14.70
CA ILE A 107 -0.99 6.20 14.45
C ILE A 107 -0.07 5.02 14.77
N ALA A 108 1.20 5.10 14.36
CA ALA A 108 2.19 4.05 14.58
C ALA A 108 2.52 3.85 16.08
N SER A 109 2.45 4.92 16.88
CA SER A 109 2.62 4.88 18.34
C SER A 109 1.40 4.33 19.08
N ASP A 110 0.23 4.36 18.45
CA ASP A 110 -0.95 3.64 18.92
C ASP A 110 -0.86 2.14 18.58
N ASP A 111 -1.87 1.35 19.00
CA ASP A 111 -1.92 -0.07 18.66
C ASP A 111 -2.39 -0.27 17.21
N ILE A 112 -1.43 -0.54 16.31
CA ILE A 112 -1.72 -0.67 14.87
C ILE A 112 -2.43 -1.97 14.49
N VAL A 113 -2.64 -2.91 15.43
CA VAL A 113 -3.31 -4.20 15.15
C VAL A 113 -4.68 -3.97 14.51
N LYS A 114 -5.42 -2.93 14.92
CA LYS A 114 -6.75 -2.63 14.35
C LYS A 114 -6.67 -2.21 12.87
N ILE A 115 -5.58 -1.58 12.47
CA ILE A 115 -5.34 -1.14 11.08
C ILE A 115 -4.95 -2.35 10.24
N LEU A 116 -4.08 -3.20 10.78
CA LEU A 116 -3.64 -4.44 10.14
C LEU A 116 -4.79 -5.46 9.99
N ASP A 117 -5.63 -5.62 11.01
CA ASP A 117 -6.80 -6.51 10.99
C ASP A 117 -7.79 -6.13 9.89
N TRP A 118 -8.06 -4.83 9.73
CA TRP A 118 -8.87 -4.36 8.61
C TRP A 118 -8.24 -4.73 7.27
N TYR A 119 -6.94 -4.46 7.12
CA TYR A 119 -6.24 -4.63 5.85
C TYR A 119 -6.21 -6.09 5.39
N ILE A 120 -6.01 -7.05 6.29
CA ILE A 120 -5.93 -8.49 5.94
C ILE A 120 -7.30 -9.15 5.74
N ARG A 121 -8.38 -8.55 6.25
CA ARG A 121 -9.74 -9.12 6.16
C ARG A 121 -10.45 -8.75 4.87
N ASP A 122 -10.02 -7.69 4.19
CA ASP A 122 -10.60 -7.31 2.91
C ASP A 122 -10.10 -8.25 1.79
N SER A 123 -11.02 -8.73 0.96
CA SER A 123 -10.67 -9.66 -0.13
C SER A 123 -9.98 -8.98 -1.32
N GLU A 124 -10.02 -7.65 -1.42
CA GLU A 124 -9.45 -6.91 -2.56
C GLU A 124 -8.01 -6.41 -2.30
N THR A 125 -7.54 -6.44 -1.04
CA THR A 125 -6.20 -5.99 -0.62
C THR A 125 -5.14 -7.10 -0.77
N ARG A 126 -3.86 -6.71 -0.84
CA ARG A 126 -2.73 -7.66 -0.97
C ARG A 126 -1.78 -7.52 0.21
N GLY A 127 -1.41 -8.62 0.86
CA GLY A 127 -0.45 -8.59 1.98
C GLY A 127 0.97 -8.13 1.61
N GLU A 128 1.30 -8.12 0.32
CA GLU A 128 2.62 -7.80 -0.22
C GLU A 128 2.87 -6.29 -0.38
N ILE A 129 1.92 -5.43 -0.01
CA ILE A 129 2.15 -3.98 -0.04
C ILE A 129 3.13 -3.57 1.05
N ASN A 130 3.89 -2.51 0.81
CA ASN A 130 4.85 -2.00 1.78
C ASN A 130 4.16 -1.21 2.90
N ILE A 131 4.53 -1.47 4.15
CA ILE A 131 4.14 -0.65 5.29
C ILE A 131 5.25 0.37 5.57
N ILE A 132 4.90 1.64 5.76
CA ILE A 132 5.87 2.74 5.93
C ILE A 132 5.40 3.63 7.07
N VAL A 133 6.34 4.15 7.87
CA VAL A 133 6.04 5.14 8.92
C VAL A 133 6.52 6.52 8.50
N SER A 134 5.63 7.51 8.53
CA SER A 134 5.95 8.91 8.24
C SER A 134 6.56 9.61 9.47
N LYS A 135 7.61 10.39 9.23
CA LYS A 135 8.18 11.35 10.20
C LYS A 135 7.49 12.72 10.16
N GLU A 136 6.64 12.99 9.17
CA GLU A 136 5.85 14.22 9.10
C GLU A 136 4.71 14.21 10.12
N SER A 137 4.06 15.37 10.29
CA SER A 137 2.93 15.52 11.22
C SER A 137 1.76 14.62 10.80
N THR A 138 1.50 14.54 9.50
CA THR A 138 0.52 13.64 8.91
C THR A 138 1.13 12.76 7.82
N ALA A 139 0.64 11.53 7.67
CA ALA A 139 0.98 10.66 6.55
C ALA A 139 0.39 11.19 5.23
N LYS A 140 -0.75 11.89 5.29
CA LYS A 140 -1.35 12.63 4.18
C LYS A 140 -0.37 13.57 3.47
N GLU A 141 0.47 14.29 4.22
CA GLU A 141 1.47 15.20 3.64
C GLU A 141 2.44 14.50 2.68
N ILE A 142 2.74 13.23 2.92
CA ILE A 142 3.58 12.43 2.02
C ILE A 142 2.86 12.21 0.70
N LEU A 143 1.60 11.76 0.72
CA LEU A 143 0.81 11.50 -0.49
C LEU A 143 0.48 12.77 -1.27
N GLU A 144 0.31 13.90 -0.59
CA GLU A 144 0.03 15.20 -1.21
C GLU A 144 1.30 15.98 -1.57
N SER A 145 2.48 15.39 -1.40
CA SER A 145 3.71 16.00 -1.83
C SER A 145 3.64 16.25 -3.33
N LYS A 146 3.54 17.53 -3.73
CA LYS A 146 3.53 17.94 -5.12
C LYS A 146 4.88 17.58 -5.72
N ALA A 147 4.98 16.40 -6.32
CA ALA A 147 6.08 16.11 -7.21
C ALA A 147 6.03 17.11 -8.36
N ILE A 148 7.20 17.51 -8.86
CA ILE A 148 7.34 18.32 -10.08
C ILE A 148 6.75 17.57 -11.30
N THR A 149 6.54 16.26 -11.13
CA THR A 149 6.03 15.31 -12.10
C THR A 149 4.57 14.93 -11.77
N ASP A 150 3.74 14.68 -12.79
CA ASP A 150 2.38 14.10 -12.65
C ASP A 150 2.41 12.61 -12.20
N GLU A 151 3.44 12.23 -11.44
CA GLU A 151 3.67 10.87 -10.98
C GLU A 151 2.78 10.52 -9.79
N VAL A 152 2.38 9.25 -9.73
CA VAL A 152 1.65 8.68 -8.61
C VAL A 152 2.63 8.46 -7.46
N VAL A 153 2.46 9.18 -6.35
CA VAL A 153 3.43 9.22 -5.24
C VAL A 153 3.62 7.83 -4.63
N SER A 154 2.53 7.08 -4.48
CA SER A 154 2.56 5.71 -3.95
C SER A 154 3.41 4.75 -4.77
N TYR A 155 3.44 4.89 -6.09
CA TYR A 155 4.28 4.06 -6.96
C TYR A 155 5.74 4.47 -6.85
N LYS A 156 6.02 5.77 -6.78
CA LYS A 156 7.37 6.29 -6.53
C LYS A 156 7.94 5.81 -5.19
N LEU A 157 7.13 5.81 -4.12
CA LEU A 157 7.53 5.28 -2.82
C LEU A 157 7.84 3.78 -2.89
N ASN A 158 7.04 3.00 -3.62
CA ASN A 158 7.32 1.59 -3.84
C ASN A 158 8.66 1.39 -4.55
N ASP A 159 8.93 2.16 -5.61
CA ASP A 159 10.17 2.07 -6.37
C ASP A 159 11.39 2.49 -5.52
N MET A 160 11.22 3.49 -4.64
CA MET A 160 12.24 3.86 -3.65
C MET A 160 12.54 2.71 -2.68
N ILE A 161 11.51 2.03 -2.14
CA ILE A 161 11.70 0.85 -1.27
C ILE A 161 12.38 -0.28 -2.04
N GLU A 162 11.98 -0.56 -3.28
CA GLU A 162 12.65 -1.58 -4.09
C GLU A 162 14.13 -1.23 -4.35
N GLY A 163 14.43 0.06 -4.50
CA GLY A 163 15.79 0.61 -4.63
C GLY A 163 16.67 0.35 -3.40
N GLU A 164 16.10 0.17 -2.20
CA GLU A 164 16.84 -0.14 -0.98
C GLU A 164 17.64 -1.43 -1.06
N LYS A 165 17.30 -2.34 -1.99
CA LYS A 165 18.13 -3.53 -2.29
C LYS A 165 19.56 -3.18 -2.69
N SER A 166 19.80 -1.96 -3.17
CA SER A 166 21.11 -1.50 -3.63
C SER A 166 21.86 -0.64 -2.62
N VAL A 167 21.18 -0.02 -1.66
CA VAL A 167 21.78 0.94 -0.72
C VAL A 167 21.68 0.53 0.75
N SER A 168 20.67 -0.27 1.12
CA SER A 168 20.39 -0.77 2.47
C SER A 168 20.36 0.32 3.56
N LYS A 169 19.65 1.42 3.32
CA LYS A 169 19.44 2.52 4.28
C LYS A 169 18.07 2.46 4.97
N ALA A 170 17.15 1.64 4.46
CA ALA A 170 15.87 1.34 5.05
C ALA A 170 15.50 -0.15 4.84
N PRO A 171 14.74 -0.77 5.76
CA PRO A 171 14.26 -2.13 5.60
C PRO A 171 13.16 -2.22 4.51
N ILE A 172 13.11 -3.34 3.78
CA ILE A 172 12.03 -3.64 2.83
C ILE A 172 11.04 -4.57 3.54
N ILE A 173 9.89 -4.04 3.94
CA ILE A 173 8.91 -4.75 4.77
C ILE A 173 7.52 -4.64 4.17
N SER A 174 6.93 -5.77 3.82
CA SER A 174 5.52 -5.85 3.48
C SER A 174 4.64 -5.94 4.73
N ILE A 175 3.33 -5.72 4.58
CA ILE A 175 2.37 -5.98 5.66
C ILE A 175 2.45 -7.44 6.13
N TYR A 176 2.62 -8.39 5.21
CA TYR A 176 2.78 -9.80 5.54
C TYR A 176 4.01 -10.05 6.42
N ASP A 177 5.16 -9.48 6.06
CA ASP A 177 6.40 -9.59 6.83
C ASP A 177 6.23 -8.98 8.23
N PHE A 178 5.63 -7.79 8.28
CA PHE A 178 5.36 -7.09 9.54
C PHE A 178 4.47 -7.91 10.49
N ILE A 179 3.39 -8.50 9.97
CA ILE A 179 2.48 -9.35 10.76
C ILE A 179 3.19 -10.63 11.21
N THR A 180 4.03 -11.19 10.35
CA THR A 180 4.83 -12.38 10.68
C THR A 180 5.79 -12.09 11.85
N ASP A 181 6.50 -10.95 11.80
CA ASP A 181 7.36 -10.50 12.89
C ASP A 181 6.55 -10.23 14.18
N LEU A 182 5.37 -9.62 14.06
CA LEU A 182 4.50 -9.31 15.19
C LEU A 182 3.99 -10.58 15.91
N ALA A 183 3.76 -11.66 15.16
CA ALA A 183 3.38 -12.96 15.70
C ALA A 183 4.59 -13.78 16.20
N GLY A 184 5.81 -13.39 15.79
CA GLY A 184 7.06 -14.06 16.15
C GLY A 184 7.46 -13.83 17.60
N ASN A 185 7.93 -14.90 18.26
CA ASN A 185 8.47 -14.78 19.62
C ASN A 185 9.90 -14.24 19.57
N GLY A 186 10.17 -13.16 20.33
CA GLY A 186 11.50 -12.58 20.46
C GLY A 186 11.95 -11.72 19.27
N ILE A 187 11.04 -11.43 18.33
CA ILE A 187 11.30 -10.56 17.19
C ILE A 187 10.50 -9.28 17.38
N SER A 188 11.19 -8.14 17.26
CA SER A 188 10.54 -6.82 17.22
C SER A 188 10.28 -6.44 15.76
N PRO A 189 9.03 -6.10 15.38
CA PRO A 189 8.73 -5.63 14.04
C PRO A 189 9.46 -4.32 13.73
N ILE A 190 9.79 -4.15 12.45
CA ILE A 190 10.38 -2.94 11.92
C ILE A 190 9.65 -2.49 10.67
N ALA A 191 9.75 -1.21 10.31
CA ALA A 191 9.22 -0.69 9.06
C ALA A 191 10.12 0.41 8.50
N PRO A 192 10.18 0.62 7.17
CA PRO A 192 10.86 1.75 6.59
C PRO A 192 10.24 3.06 7.03
N VAL A 193 11.07 4.10 7.05
CA VAL A 193 10.67 5.46 7.40
C VAL A 193 10.67 6.35 6.17
N VAL A 194 9.64 7.17 6.04
CA VAL A 194 9.57 8.23 5.02
C VAL A 194 9.54 9.61 5.67
N SER A 195 10.28 10.55 5.09
CA SER A 195 10.30 11.96 5.47
C SER A 195 10.34 12.86 4.24
N MET A 196 9.94 14.12 4.39
CA MET A 196 10.05 15.11 3.34
C MET A 196 11.41 15.80 3.39
N GLU A 197 12.27 15.50 2.42
CA GLU A 197 13.54 16.18 2.26
C GLU A 197 13.42 17.35 1.28
N LYS A 198 14.15 18.43 1.54
CA LYS A 198 14.21 19.60 0.66
C LYS A 198 15.44 19.50 -0.21
N SER A 199 15.25 19.24 -1.50
CA SER A 199 16.30 19.31 -2.52
C SER A 199 15.94 20.41 -3.51
N ASP A 200 16.87 21.34 -3.75
CA ASP A 200 16.72 22.44 -4.73
C ASP A 200 15.37 23.20 -4.66
N SER A 201 14.92 23.50 -3.44
CA SER A 201 13.65 24.21 -3.13
C SER A 201 12.36 23.42 -3.34
N VAL A 202 12.44 22.16 -3.76
CA VAL A 202 11.29 21.26 -3.83
C VAL A 202 11.34 20.25 -2.67
N LYS A 203 10.22 20.11 -1.97
CA LYS A 203 10.05 19.06 -0.97
C LYS A 203 9.68 17.76 -1.68
N SER A 204 10.48 16.72 -1.52
CA SER A 204 10.21 15.39 -2.07
C SER A 204 10.29 14.33 -0.96
N PRO A 205 9.50 13.25 -1.05
CA PRO A 205 9.64 12.14 -0.13
C PRO A 205 11.00 11.47 -0.31
N SER A 206 11.59 11.08 0.82
CA SER A 206 12.83 10.33 0.93
C SER A 206 12.60 9.17 1.90
N ILE A 207 13.07 7.98 1.53
CA ILE A 207 12.99 6.78 2.37
C ILE A 207 14.35 6.57 3.01
N ASN A 208 14.39 6.67 4.33
CA ASN A 208 15.65 6.56 5.05
C ASN A 208 15.41 6.25 6.54
N GLY A 209 16.11 5.23 7.02
CA GLY A 209 16.04 4.77 8.40
C GLY A 209 14.93 3.75 8.64
N CYS A 210 14.75 3.42 9.91
CA CYS A 210 13.92 2.32 10.36
C CYS A 210 13.08 2.71 11.57
N ALA A 211 11.80 2.41 11.53
CA ALA A 211 10.88 2.51 12.65
C ALA A 211 10.96 1.23 13.48
N LEU A 212 11.20 1.37 14.78
CA LEU A 212 11.28 0.26 15.73
C LEU A 212 9.96 0.11 16.49
N PHE A 213 9.43 -1.11 16.52
CA PHE A 213 8.20 -1.41 17.24
C PHE A 213 8.46 -2.33 18.43
N ALA A 214 7.82 -2.02 19.56
CA ALA A 214 7.63 -2.96 20.66
C ALA A 214 6.22 -3.53 20.55
N LYS A 215 6.11 -4.81 20.18
CA LYS A 215 4.84 -5.42 19.75
C LYS A 215 4.24 -4.60 18.60
N SER A 216 3.06 -4.03 18.77
CA SER A 216 2.33 -3.27 17.76
C SER A 216 2.44 -1.75 17.91
N ARG A 217 3.40 -1.25 18.71
CA ARG A 217 3.56 0.19 18.98
C ARG A 217 4.96 0.65 18.64
N LEU A 218 5.04 1.74 17.88
CA LEU A 218 6.27 2.45 17.58
C LEU A 218 6.89 2.97 18.87
N ILE A 219 8.16 2.65 19.08
CA ILE A 219 8.95 3.13 20.23
C ILE A 219 10.00 4.15 19.84
N ASP A 220 10.65 3.98 18.68
CA ASP A 220 11.74 4.86 18.25
C ASP A 220 12.04 4.74 16.75
N PHE A 221 12.95 5.57 16.27
CA PHE A 221 13.49 5.53 14.92
C PHE A 221 15.02 5.39 14.95
N LEU A 222 15.55 4.58 14.04
CA LEU A 222 16.97 4.56 13.70
C LEU A 222 17.23 5.45 12.48
N ASP A 223 18.42 6.03 12.43
CA ASP A 223 18.92 6.69 11.23
C ASP A 223 19.42 5.68 10.18
N ALA A 224 19.98 6.18 9.07
CA ALA A 224 20.42 5.37 7.94
C ALA A 224 21.51 4.36 8.32
N ASP A 225 22.46 4.80 9.14
CA ASP A 225 23.68 4.06 9.42
C ASP A 225 23.39 2.98 10.46
N ASP A 226 22.68 3.34 11.54
CA ASP A 226 22.21 2.37 12.54
C ASP A 226 21.23 1.35 11.93
N THR A 227 20.38 1.78 10.98
CA THR A 227 19.48 0.88 10.27
C THR A 227 20.26 -0.16 9.47
N LYS A 228 21.31 0.26 8.78
CA LYS A 228 22.12 -0.66 7.99
C LYS A 228 22.80 -1.71 8.87
N ASP A 229 23.33 -1.31 10.02
CA ASP A 229 23.92 -2.24 10.99
C ASP A 229 22.88 -3.24 11.51
N LEU A 230 21.65 -2.77 11.82
CA LEU A 230 20.53 -3.65 12.17
C LEU A 230 20.20 -4.64 11.05
N LEU A 231 20.16 -4.19 9.79
CA LEU A 231 19.89 -5.04 8.64
C LEU A 231 20.98 -6.11 8.44
N PHE A 232 22.24 -5.81 8.75
CA PHE A 232 23.31 -6.81 8.78
C PHE A 232 23.05 -7.87 9.84
N VAL A 233 22.70 -7.47 11.06
CA VAL A 233 22.42 -8.40 12.16
C VAL A 233 21.21 -9.29 11.86
N ARG A 234 20.20 -8.77 11.15
CA ARG A 234 18.98 -9.51 10.78
C ARG A 234 19.10 -10.31 9.47
N ASP A 235 20.27 -10.35 8.83
CA ASP A 235 20.48 -11.00 7.52
C ASP A 235 19.54 -10.48 6.42
N MET A 236 19.28 -9.17 6.43
CA MET A 236 18.36 -8.49 5.51
C MET A 236 19.06 -7.67 4.43
N ILE A 237 20.40 -7.55 4.49
CA ILE A 237 21.19 -6.84 3.49
C ILE A 237 21.12 -7.56 2.14
N LYS A 238 20.78 -6.82 1.08
CA LYS A 238 20.85 -7.29 -0.31
C LYS A 238 21.96 -6.64 -1.13
N GLY A 239 22.40 -5.45 -0.72
CA GLY A 239 23.44 -4.67 -1.42
C GLY A 239 23.65 -3.31 -0.78
N GLY A 240 24.82 -2.71 -0.98
CA GLY A 240 25.18 -1.42 -0.40
C GLY A 240 26.69 -1.25 -0.28
N VAL A 241 27.13 -0.03 0.00
CA VAL A 241 28.56 0.30 0.15
C VAL A 241 28.89 0.54 1.61
N LEU A 242 29.82 -0.22 2.18
CA LEU A 242 30.40 0.08 3.49
C LEU A 242 31.54 1.08 3.29
N VAL A 243 31.34 2.32 3.76
CA VAL A 243 32.37 3.35 3.70
C VAL A 243 33.23 3.20 4.95
N GLN A 244 34.47 2.73 4.78
CA GLN A 244 35.45 2.75 5.85
C GLN A 244 36.07 4.14 5.91
N SER A 245 35.75 4.92 6.94
CA SER A 245 36.51 6.13 7.23
C SER A 245 37.87 5.69 7.78
N GLU A 246 38.94 5.98 7.05
CA GLU A 246 40.32 5.80 7.53
C GLU A 246 40.61 6.84 8.63
N ASN A 247 40.10 6.57 9.84
CA ASN A 247 40.61 7.21 11.04
C ASN A 247 41.65 6.27 11.62
N GLY A 248 42.92 6.57 11.32
CA GLY A 248 44.10 5.89 11.87
C GLY A 248 44.34 6.19 13.34
#